data_AF-A0A550C4N5-F1
#
_entry.id   AF-A0A550C4N5-F1
#
_cell.length_a   1.000
_cell.length_b   1.000
_cell.length_c   1.000
_cell.angle_alpha   90.00
_cell.angle_beta   90.00
_cell.angle_gamma   90.00
#
_symmetry.space_group_name_H-M   'P 1'
#
loop_
_entity.id
_entity.type
_entity.pdbx_description
1 polymer ?
#
loop_
_entity_poly.entity_id
_entity_poly.type
_entity_poly.pdbx_seq_one_letter_code
_entity_poly.pdbx_strand_id
1 'polypeptide(L)'
;PDAHLEWQLCALYSRIQLEANSPLENHMLQARISQLLDHPNPFRYLNRDPRIVPTEEWTPQSSTVMTVSACFLALSIVIDSTMRLKLHNWAHIATVAGPVWPRIMVWIPFIHPAYGLLVPHPSHIKPLVGIIFTMGHMWVRTPDLRQHTPLICRHAMSMWNSAAEQLSHDTTREAVIDTLETLTLLGVHVLALLSPAAAVQGMTCTPAVRKEIAHLLRGGTRSLYLAMLRQTSQLLERMPACEDAGASALRTYIKIVATLAREVLPIASHFPRTIKLAVDLIRRLPSNDLVAAACDLMLAMWTTAGNDEALVRSVRYGVVDALRFPHCHGRVHNIQVEALQYIVARTTYRSVLRELVAQGHASLGGAITRDVSRACEINAVLRSRSELMHESCVSMCAREEKKQWSAHRRTCLWKLYGLPGQLTYTLSALEAGFVVLQVFQHLYSKKMIVADLARMQKQTVLSGSGRDAIILEIFLDQLPPSHSVGRTARSSVSEES
;
A
#
# COMPACT_ATOMS: atom_id res chain seq x y z
N PRO A 1 -35.22 0.29 29.23
CA PRO A 1 -34.86 1.29 30.28
C PRO A 1 -33.35 1.58 30.36
N ASP A 2 -32.49 0.59 30.06
CA ASP A 2 -31.08 0.62 30.50
C ASP A 2 -30.08 1.43 29.65
N ALA A 3 -30.47 1.92 28.47
CA ALA A 3 -29.63 2.74 27.57
C ALA A 3 -30.16 4.18 27.37
N HIS A 4 -31.06 4.63 28.25
CA HIS A 4 -31.82 5.86 28.01
C HIS A 4 -30.93 7.10 27.90
N LEU A 5 -29.86 7.16 28.71
CA LEU A 5 -28.89 8.26 28.69
C LEU A 5 -28.13 8.30 27.36
N GLU A 6 -27.69 7.15 26.86
CA GLU A 6 -26.95 7.02 25.60
C GLU A 6 -27.83 7.41 24.40
N TRP A 7 -29.09 6.99 24.37
CA TRP A 7 -30.03 7.44 23.34
C TRP A 7 -30.30 8.94 23.39
N GLN A 8 -30.42 9.52 24.60
CA GLN A 8 -30.54 10.96 24.75
C GLN A 8 -29.29 11.70 24.24
N LEU A 9 -28.10 11.19 24.55
CA LEU A 9 -26.84 11.75 24.05
C LEU A 9 -26.80 11.73 22.52
N CYS A 10 -27.13 10.59 21.89
CA CYS A 10 -27.24 10.51 20.43
C CYS A 10 -28.18 11.57 19.87
N ALA A 11 -29.40 11.68 20.41
CA ALA A 11 -30.41 12.62 19.93
C ALA A 11 -29.96 14.09 20.07
N LEU A 12 -29.34 14.46 21.20
CA LEU A 12 -28.88 15.83 21.44
C LEU A 12 -27.72 16.21 20.52
N TYR A 13 -26.76 15.32 20.30
CA TYR A 13 -25.66 15.59 19.38
C TYR A 13 -26.12 15.64 17.92
N SER A 14 -27.03 14.76 17.49
CA SER A 14 -27.64 14.86 16.17
C SER A 14 -28.36 16.18 15.97
N ARG A 15 -29.04 16.71 17.00
CA ARG A 15 -29.64 18.06 16.94
C ARG A 15 -28.59 19.16 16.76
N ILE A 16 -27.48 19.12 17.50
CA ILE A 16 -26.39 20.12 17.37
C ILE A 16 -25.79 20.10 15.95
N GLN A 17 -25.66 18.92 15.35
CA GLN A 17 -25.06 18.76 14.02
C GLN A 17 -25.92 19.34 12.87
N LEU A 18 -27.22 19.58 13.07
CA LEU A 18 -28.12 20.01 11.99
C LEU A 18 -27.97 21.47 11.52
N GLU A 19 -26.92 22.20 11.95
CA GLU A 19 -26.51 23.57 11.54
C GLU A 19 -27.56 24.70 11.63
N ALA A 20 -28.85 24.40 11.81
CA ALA A 20 -29.96 25.35 11.80
C ALA A 20 -30.30 25.94 13.19
N ASN A 21 -29.54 25.60 14.23
CA ASN A 21 -29.85 26.03 15.59
C ASN A 21 -29.29 27.41 15.89
N SER A 22 -30.04 28.19 16.66
CA SER A 22 -29.54 29.45 17.20
C SER A 22 -28.34 29.22 18.15
N PRO A 23 -27.44 30.21 18.32
CA PRO A 23 -26.33 30.11 19.29
C PRO A 23 -26.80 29.79 20.71
N LEU A 24 -27.95 30.34 21.12
CA LEU A 24 -28.56 30.09 22.43
C LEU A 24 -29.02 28.63 22.57
N GLU A 25 -29.68 28.09 21.55
CA GLU A 25 -30.11 26.69 21.54
C GLU A 25 -28.91 25.74 21.58
N ASN A 26 -27.85 26.01 20.82
CA ASN A 26 -26.62 25.23 20.87
C ASN A 26 -25.98 25.25 22.27
N HIS A 27 -25.96 26.41 22.95
CA HIS A 27 -25.47 26.49 24.32
C HIS A 27 -26.33 25.66 25.30
N MET A 28 -27.66 25.70 25.18
CA MET A 28 -28.56 24.88 26.00
C MET A 28 -28.36 23.38 25.77
N LEU A 29 -28.21 22.96 24.50
CA LEU A 29 -27.94 21.57 24.15
C LEU A 29 -26.59 21.10 24.70
N GLN A 30 -25.54 21.93 24.62
CA GLN A 30 -24.22 21.64 25.20
C GLN A 30 -24.25 21.52 26.73
N ALA A 31 -24.99 22.40 27.41
CA ALA A 31 -25.19 22.31 28.85
C ALA A 31 -25.89 21.01 29.24
N ARG A 32 -26.93 20.61 28.50
CA ARG A 32 -27.64 19.35 28.73
C ARG A 32 -26.76 18.13 28.47
N ILE A 33 -25.94 18.14 27.43
CA ILE A 33 -24.98 17.07 27.15
C ILE A 33 -23.99 16.93 28.32
N SER A 34 -23.45 18.05 28.81
CA SER A 34 -22.51 18.03 29.94
C SER A 34 -23.14 17.40 31.18
N GLN A 35 -24.39 17.77 31.51
CA GLN A 35 -25.15 17.15 32.60
C GLN A 35 -25.32 15.63 32.45
N LEU A 36 -25.53 15.15 31.22
CA LEU A 36 -25.67 13.71 30.96
C LEU A 36 -24.34 12.97 31.07
N LEU A 37 -23.23 13.60 30.69
CA LEU A 37 -21.88 13.06 30.84
C LEU A 37 -21.39 13.08 32.30
N ASP A 38 -21.84 14.06 33.09
CA ASP A 38 -21.59 14.19 34.54
C ASP A 38 -22.38 13.18 35.39
N HIS A 39 -23.27 12.39 34.78
CA HIS A 39 -23.97 11.31 35.48
C HIS A 39 -22.93 10.35 36.12
N PRO A 40 -23.15 9.76 37.30
CA PRO A 40 -22.11 8.99 37.99
C PRO A 40 -21.64 7.72 37.26
N ASN A 41 -22.38 7.24 36.26
CA ASN A 41 -22.05 6.02 35.52
C ASN A 41 -22.54 6.07 34.06
N PRO A 42 -22.02 6.95 33.18
CA PRO A 42 -22.32 6.90 31.76
C PRO A 42 -21.76 5.60 31.18
N PHE A 43 -22.45 4.97 30.22
CA PHE A 43 -22.00 3.74 29.58
C PHE A 43 -21.80 2.55 30.54
N ARG A 44 -22.48 2.55 31.70
CA ARG A 44 -22.34 1.50 32.74
C ARG A 44 -22.47 0.08 32.21
N TYR A 45 -23.24 -0.08 31.13
CA TYR A 45 -23.51 -1.38 30.53
C TYR A 45 -22.26 -2.05 29.96
N LEU A 46 -21.28 -1.25 29.50
CA LEU A 46 -19.99 -1.75 29.03
C LEU A 46 -19.15 -2.37 30.16
N ASN A 47 -19.51 -2.16 31.43
CA ASN A 47 -18.80 -2.73 32.57
C ASN A 47 -19.13 -4.21 32.80
N ARG A 48 -20.22 -4.71 32.18
CA ARG A 48 -20.58 -6.13 32.23
C ARG A 48 -19.59 -6.93 31.39
N ASP A 49 -19.13 -8.07 31.90
CA ASP A 49 -18.32 -9.01 31.11
C ASP A 49 -19.21 -9.64 30.02
N PRO A 50 -18.87 -9.53 28.72
CA PRO A 50 -19.65 -10.18 27.67
C PRO A 50 -19.71 -11.71 27.84
N ARG A 51 -18.74 -12.35 28.49
CA ARG A 51 -18.71 -13.82 28.65
C ARG A 51 -19.85 -14.38 29.51
N ILE A 52 -20.43 -13.54 30.38
CA ILE A 52 -21.55 -13.94 31.25
C ILE A 52 -22.93 -13.58 30.67
N VAL A 53 -22.97 -13.08 29.43
CA VAL A 53 -24.22 -12.77 28.73
C VAL A 53 -24.84 -14.10 28.25
N PRO A 54 -26.11 -14.38 28.59
CA PRO A 54 -26.82 -15.58 28.15
C PRO A 54 -26.82 -15.72 26.63
N THR A 55 -26.73 -16.95 26.12
CA THR A 55 -26.66 -17.22 24.67
C THR A 55 -27.84 -16.62 23.89
N GLU A 56 -29.02 -16.62 24.49
CA GLU A 56 -30.28 -16.08 23.94
C GLU A 56 -30.22 -14.56 23.70
N GLU A 57 -29.38 -13.84 24.46
CA GLU A 57 -29.20 -12.41 24.32
C GLU A 57 -28.24 -12.04 23.15
N TRP A 58 -27.60 -13.01 22.50
CA TRP A 58 -26.76 -12.77 21.31
C TRP A 58 -27.57 -12.76 20.02
N THR A 59 -28.63 -11.96 20.00
CA THR A 59 -29.42 -11.68 18.80
C THR A 59 -29.39 -10.17 18.49
N PRO A 60 -29.42 -9.75 17.22
CA PRO A 60 -29.28 -8.34 16.86
C PRO A 60 -30.29 -7.38 17.49
N GLN A 61 -31.45 -7.89 17.89
CA GLN A 61 -32.56 -7.14 18.47
C GLN A 61 -32.69 -7.32 19.99
N SER A 62 -31.78 -8.07 20.63
CA SER A 62 -31.82 -8.23 22.07
C SER A 62 -31.58 -6.90 22.78
N SER A 63 -32.15 -6.75 23.98
CA SER A 63 -31.93 -5.55 24.80
C SER A 63 -30.44 -5.31 25.08
N THR A 64 -29.67 -6.39 25.26
CA THR A 64 -28.23 -6.37 25.52
C THR A 64 -27.43 -5.83 24.34
N VAL A 65 -27.62 -6.41 23.15
CA VAL A 65 -26.90 -5.98 21.94
C VAL A 65 -27.29 -4.54 21.57
N MET A 66 -28.57 -4.18 21.67
CA MET A 66 -29.03 -2.83 21.38
C MET A 66 -28.47 -1.79 22.37
N THR A 67 -28.35 -2.15 23.66
CA THR A 67 -27.77 -1.26 24.68
C THR A 67 -26.28 -1.04 24.46
N VAL A 68 -25.51 -2.09 24.17
CA VAL A 68 -24.07 -1.95 23.86
C VAL A 68 -23.87 -1.15 22.57
N SER A 69 -24.68 -1.41 21.56
CA SER A 69 -24.65 -0.68 20.29
C SER A 69 -24.98 0.79 20.49
N ALA A 70 -25.95 1.12 21.35
CA ALA A 70 -26.25 2.50 21.74
C ALA A 70 -25.07 3.16 22.47
N CYS A 71 -24.37 2.44 23.36
CA CYS A 71 -23.16 2.94 24.02
C CYS A 71 -22.06 3.27 22.99
N PHE A 72 -21.81 2.36 22.05
CA PHE A 72 -20.81 2.57 20.98
C PHE A 72 -21.17 3.77 20.11
N LEU A 73 -22.44 3.85 19.69
CA LEU A 73 -22.93 4.95 18.88
C LEU A 73 -22.79 6.28 19.60
N ALA A 74 -23.30 6.39 20.83
CA ALA A 74 -23.25 7.60 21.63
C ALA A 74 -21.80 8.07 21.84
N LEU A 75 -20.89 7.17 22.20
CA LEU A 75 -19.49 7.53 22.41
C LEU A 75 -18.80 7.97 21.10
N SER A 76 -19.08 7.30 19.98
CA SER A 76 -18.53 7.69 18.67
C SER A 76 -19.00 9.09 18.26
N ILE A 77 -20.29 9.40 18.44
CA ILE A 77 -20.89 10.70 18.12
C ILE A 77 -20.33 11.79 19.03
N VAL A 78 -20.23 11.54 20.34
CA VAL A 78 -19.71 12.50 21.33
C VAL A 78 -18.30 12.94 20.94
N ILE A 79 -17.43 11.98 20.59
CA ILE A 79 -16.03 12.24 20.28
C ILE A 79 -15.88 12.89 18.90
N ASP A 80 -16.53 12.35 17.87
CA ASP A 80 -16.47 12.92 16.52
C ASP A 80 -16.97 14.37 16.50
N SER A 81 -18.10 14.63 17.17
CA SER A 81 -18.66 15.98 17.28
C SER A 81 -17.72 16.93 17.99
N THR A 82 -17.08 16.48 19.07
CA THR A 82 -16.13 17.32 19.83
C THR A 82 -14.89 17.66 19.03
N MET A 83 -14.40 16.72 18.21
CA MET A 83 -13.27 16.95 17.31
C MET A 83 -13.62 17.89 16.17
N ARG A 84 -14.75 17.70 15.50
CA ARG A 84 -15.17 18.52 14.35
C ARG A 84 -15.57 19.93 14.75
N LEU A 85 -16.37 20.05 15.80
CA LEU A 85 -16.90 21.33 16.28
C LEU A 85 -15.90 22.09 17.16
N LYS A 86 -14.70 21.53 17.40
CA LYS A 86 -13.66 22.09 18.27
C LYS A 86 -14.21 22.54 19.63
N LEU A 87 -15.14 21.77 20.20
CA LEU A 87 -15.80 22.12 21.45
C LEU A 87 -14.74 22.22 22.56
N HIS A 88 -14.82 23.25 23.39
CA HIS A 88 -13.89 23.50 24.49
C HIS A 88 -13.91 22.40 25.59
N ASN A 89 -14.80 21.41 25.48
CA ASN A 89 -15.04 20.38 26.49
C ASN A 89 -14.22 19.09 26.27
N TRP A 90 -13.17 19.13 25.44
CA TRP A 90 -12.34 17.95 25.13
C TRP A 90 -11.80 17.26 26.40
N ALA A 91 -11.31 18.02 27.38
CA ALA A 91 -10.77 17.48 28.62
C ALA A 91 -11.82 16.69 29.43
N HIS A 92 -13.05 17.20 29.47
CA HIS A 92 -14.16 16.54 30.15
C HIS A 92 -14.52 15.21 29.46
N ILE A 93 -14.62 15.22 28.13
CA ILE A 93 -14.92 14.02 27.34
C ILE A 93 -13.79 12.98 27.44
N ALA A 94 -12.54 13.41 27.46
CA ALA A 94 -11.40 12.51 27.68
C ALA A 94 -11.48 11.82 29.06
N THR A 95 -11.92 12.54 30.10
CA THR A 95 -12.11 12.01 31.46
C THR A 95 -13.21 10.95 31.50
N VAL A 96 -14.32 11.17 30.78
CA VAL A 96 -15.43 10.22 30.70
C VAL A 96 -15.09 9.01 29.83
N ALA A 97 -14.46 9.22 28.67
CA ALA A 97 -14.17 8.16 27.72
C ALA A 97 -12.98 7.27 28.12
N GLY A 98 -11.98 7.84 28.83
CA GLY A 98 -10.75 7.16 29.23
C GLY A 98 -10.99 5.80 29.89
N PRO A 99 -11.77 5.71 30.99
CA PRO A 99 -12.06 4.45 31.68
C PRO A 99 -12.89 3.44 30.86
N VAL A 100 -13.55 3.91 29.79
CA VAL A 100 -14.46 3.09 28.98
C VAL A 100 -13.70 2.34 27.88
N TRP A 101 -12.54 2.85 27.43
CA TRP A 101 -11.78 2.26 26.33
C TRP A 101 -11.41 0.78 26.50
N PRO A 102 -10.83 0.35 27.64
CA PRO A 102 -10.50 -1.06 27.82
C PRO A 102 -11.74 -1.95 27.78
N ARG A 103 -12.88 -1.44 28.25
CA ARG A 103 -14.16 -2.17 28.27
C ARG A 103 -14.70 -2.39 26.87
N ILE A 104 -14.65 -1.36 26.01
CA ILE A 104 -15.05 -1.49 24.59
C ILE A 104 -14.24 -2.58 23.89
N MET A 105 -12.92 -2.61 24.11
CA MET A 105 -12.05 -3.62 23.51
C MET A 105 -12.46 -5.06 23.86
N VAL A 106 -12.97 -5.28 25.08
CA VAL A 106 -13.45 -6.61 25.51
C VAL A 106 -14.76 -6.99 24.81
N TRP A 107 -15.62 -6.03 24.49
CA TRP A 107 -16.89 -6.26 23.80
C TRP A 107 -16.76 -6.47 22.28
N ILE A 108 -15.77 -5.86 21.63
CA ILE A 108 -15.61 -5.94 20.16
C ILE A 108 -15.65 -7.38 19.62
N PRO A 109 -14.90 -8.36 20.14
CA PRO A 109 -14.92 -9.73 19.61
C PRO A 109 -16.30 -10.40 19.62
N PHE A 110 -17.20 -10.00 20.50
CA PHE A 110 -18.54 -10.59 20.62
C PHE A 110 -19.55 -10.00 19.65
N ILE A 111 -19.38 -8.73 19.29
CA ILE A 111 -20.28 -8.01 18.37
C ILE A 111 -19.76 -8.07 16.93
N HIS A 112 -18.47 -8.35 16.75
CA HIS A 112 -17.81 -8.28 15.47
C HIS A 112 -18.15 -9.49 14.57
N PRO A 113 -18.58 -9.28 13.31
CA PRO A 113 -19.12 -10.32 12.42
C PRO A 113 -18.14 -11.46 12.14
N ALA A 114 -16.84 -11.17 12.01
CA ALA A 114 -15.82 -12.21 11.75
C ALA A 114 -15.67 -13.29 12.84
N TYR A 115 -16.20 -13.10 14.06
CA TYR A 115 -16.09 -14.10 15.13
C TYR A 115 -17.33 -14.99 15.27
N GLY A 116 -18.39 -14.73 14.48
CA GLY A 116 -19.54 -15.64 14.34
C GLY A 116 -20.46 -15.78 15.56
N LEU A 117 -20.27 -14.98 16.61
CA LEU A 117 -21.13 -15.01 17.81
C LEU A 117 -22.47 -14.31 17.62
N LEU A 118 -22.51 -13.29 16.75
CA LEU A 118 -23.69 -12.51 16.45
C LEU A 118 -23.94 -12.51 14.95
N VAL A 119 -25.18 -12.77 14.53
CA VAL A 119 -25.57 -12.69 13.11
C VAL A 119 -25.39 -11.25 12.62
N PRO A 120 -24.64 -10.99 11.53
CA PRO A 120 -24.40 -9.65 11.03
C PRO A 120 -25.70 -8.87 10.77
N HIS A 121 -25.83 -7.66 11.32
CA HIS A 121 -27.01 -6.80 11.16
C HIS A 121 -26.64 -5.31 11.28
N PRO A 122 -27.28 -4.40 10.51
CA PRO A 122 -26.96 -2.98 10.51
C PRO A 122 -27.02 -2.30 11.89
N SER A 123 -27.91 -2.76 12.77
CA SER A 123 -28.13 -2.17 14.11
C SER A 123 -26.89 -2.16 15.01
N HIS A 124 -25.98 -3.12 14.85
CA HIS A 124 -24.74 -3.19 15.63
C HIS A 124 -23.49 -2.99 14.78
N ILE A 125 -23.53 -3.29 13.47
CA ILE A 125 -22.38 -3.07 12.57
C ILE A 125 -22.07 -1.57 12.45
N LYS A 126 -23.08 -0.72 12.18
CA LYS A 126 -22.85 0.73 12.02
C LYS A 126 -22.22 1.35 13.29
N PRO A 127 -22.75 1.11 14.51
CA PRO A 127 -22.10 1.57 15.74
C PRO A 127 -20.70 0.99 15.97
N LEU A 128 -20.49 -0.30 15.67
CA LEU A 128 -19.19 -0.94 15.80
C LEU A 128 -18.13 -0.31 14.88
N VAL A 129 -18.49 0.00 13.63
CA VAL A 129 -17.62 0.70 12.70
C VAL A 129 -17.28 2.10 13.22
N GLY A 130 -18.29 2.84 13.67
CA GLY A 130 -18.12 4.18 14.23
C GLY A 130 -17.17 4.19 15.43
N ILE A 131 -17.31 3.23 16.35
CA ILE A 131 -16.44 3.18 17.53
C ILE A 131 -15.01 2.74 17.19
N ILE A 132 -14.81 1.76 16.30
CA ILE A 132 -13.46 1.35 15.87
C ILE A 132 -12.73 2.52 15.19
N PHE A 133 -13.43 3.24 14.31
CA PHE A 133 -12.92 4.46 13.68
C PHE A 133 -12.53 5.51 14.73
N THR A 134 -13.41 5.75 15.70
CA THR A 134 -13.18 6.71 16.79
C THR A 134 -11.95 6.35 17.62
N MET A 135 -11.82 5.08 18.04
CA MET A 135 -10.68 4.60 18.83
C MET A 135 -9.36 4.82 18.10
N GLY A 136 -9.35 4.57 16.80
CA GLY A 136 -8.18 4.76 15.98
C GLY A 136 -7.93 6.19 15.49
N HIS A 137 -8.84 7.14 15.74
CA HIS A 137 -8.49 8.56 15.76
C HIS A 137 -7.93 8.99 17.12
N MET A 138 -8.42 8.36 18.19
CA MET A 138 -8.10 8.71 19.56
C MET A 138 -6.77 8.16 20.09
N TRP A 139 -6.22 7.12 19.47
CA TRP A 139 -4.98 6.46 19.92
C TRP A 139 -3.76 7.39 20.02
N VAL A 140 -3.65 8.40 19.15
CA VAL A 140 -2.55 9.38 19.22
C VAL A 140 -2.61 10.17 20.52
N ARG A 141 -3.84 10.49 20.98
CA ARG A 141 -4.09 11.35 22.16
C ARG A 141 -4.28 10.57 23.46
N THR A 142 -4.45 9.25 23.40
CA THR A 142 -4.80 8.42 24.56
C THR A 142 -3.75 7.32 24.73
N PRO A 143 -2.90 7.37 25.79
CA PRO A 143 -1.83 6.40 26.01
C PRO A 143 -2.32 4.94 26.05
N ASP A 144 -3.46 4.67 26.69
CA ASP A 144 -4.00 3.31 26.81
C ASP A 144 -4.36 2.73 25.43
N LEU A 145 -5.04 3.51 24.58
CA LEU A 145 -5.34 3.10 23.20
C LEU A 145 -4.07 2.93 22.35
N ARG A 146 -3.02 3.70 22.63
CA ARG A 146 -1.73 3.55 21.95
C ARG A 146 -1.11 2.19 22.22
N GLN A 147 -1.19 1.67 23.44
CA GLN A 147 -0.72 0.32 23.77
C GLN A 147 -1.52 -0.77 23.05
N HIS A 148 -2.80 -0.53 22.79
CA HIS A 148 -3.70 -1.45 22.09
C HIS A 148 -3.79 -1.23 20.56
N THR A 149 -2.95 -0.36 19.98
CA THR A 149 -3.00 -0.03 18.54
C THR A 149 -2.92 -1.25 17.61
N PRO A 150 -2.08 -2.27 17.85
CA PRO A 150 -2.09 -3.48 17.03
C PRO A 150 -3.45 -4.20 17.02
N LEU A 151 -4.12 -4.26 18.17
CA LEU A 151 -5.42 -4.90 18.31
C LEU A 151 -6.55 -4.07 17.68
N ILE A 152 -6.50 -2.74 17.81
CA ILE A 152 -7.44 -1.84 17.11
C ILE A 152 -7.28 -1.99 15.60
N CYS A 153 -6.04 -2.02 15.10
CA CYS A 153 -5.75 -2.26 13.70
C CYS A 153 -6.28 -3.62 13.22
N ARG A 154 -6.11 -4.65 14.05
CA ARG A 154 -6.65 -5.98 13.79
C ARG A 154 -8.18 -5.95 13.60
N HIS A 155 -8.90 -5.30 14.51
CA HIS A 155 -10.34 -5.15 14.40
C HIS A 155 -10.76 -4.31 13.20
N ALA A 156 -10.08 -3.21 12.91
CA ALA A 156 -10.35 -2.38 11.75
C ALA A 156 -10.15 -3.14 10.43
N MET A 157 -9.03 -3.88 10.28
CA MET A 157 -8.79 -4.70 9.09
C MET A 157 -9.82 -5.82 8.94
N SER A 158 -10.16 -6.49 10.04
CA SER A 158 -11.12 -7.59 10.00
C SER A 158 -12.51 -7.08 9.63
N MET A 159 -12.95 -5.95 10.19
CA MET A 159 -14.21 -5.29 9.81
C MET A 159 -14.20 -4.86 8.35
N TRP A 160 -13.09 -4.26 7.89
CA TRP A 160 -12.96 -3.79 6.51
C TRP A 160 -13.07 -4.95 5.51
N ASN A 161 -12.43 -6.09 5.80
CA ASN A 161 -12.55 -7.29 4.96
C ASN A 161 -13.97 -7.86 4.98
N SER A 162 -14.60 -7.95 6.16
CA SER A 162 -15.99 -8.44 6.29
C SER A 162 -16.99 -7.55 5.55
N ALA A 163 -16.83 -6.22 5.61
CA ALA A 163 -17.67 -5.29 4.85
C ALA A 163 -17.51 -5.49 3.33
N ALA A 164 -16.32 -5.84 2.86
CA ALA A 164 -16.09 -6.12 1.45
C ALA A 164 -16.82 -7.39 1.02
N GLU A 165 -16.75 -8.45 1.83
CA GLU A 165 -17.47 -9.71 1.59
C GLU A 165 -18.99 -9.50 1.56
N GLN A 166 -19.53 -8.68 2.48
CA GLN A 166 -20.96 -8.36 2.56
C GLN A 166 -21.51 -7.70 1.30
N LEU A 167 -20.71 -6.88 0.60
CA LEU A 167 -21.12 -6.24 -0.65
C LEU A 167 -21.60 -7.23 -1.71
N SER A 168 -21.10 -8.48 -1.69
CA SER A 168 -21.53 -9.53 -2.61
C SER A 168 -22.96 -10.02 -2.34
N HIS A 169 -23.44 -9.86 -1.11
CA HIS A 169 -24.76 -10.27 -0.64
C HIS A 169 -25.80 -9.15 -0.70
N ASP A 170 -25.36 -7.89 -0.85
CA ASP A 170 -26.27 -6.74 -0.92
C ASP A 170 -27.11 -6.75 -2.20
N THR A 171 -28.43 -6.73 -2.02
CA THR A 171 -29.43 -6.80 -3.09
C THR A 171 -30.09 -5.46 -3.41
N THR A 172 -30.08 -4.51 -2.47
CA THR A 172 -30.68 -3.18 -2.64
C THR A 172 -29.60 -2.13 -2.87
N ARG A 173 -29.95 -1.07 -3.61
CA ARG A 173 -29.02 0.04 -3.89
C ARG A 173 -28.58 0.76 -2.62
N GLU A 174 -29.51 0.99 -1.69
CA GLU A 174 -29.24 1.67 -0.41
C GLU A 174 -28.26 0.88 0.45
N ALA A 175 -28.43 -0.44 0.55
CA ALA A 175 -27.49 -1.31 1.27
C ALA A 175 -26.09 -1.26 0.63
N VAL A 176 -26.01 -1.28 -0.70
CA VAL A 176 -24.74 -1.15 -1.43
C VAL A 176 -24.04 0.18 -1.09
N ILE A 177 -24.77 1.31 -1.10
CA ILE A 177 -24.19 2.62 -0.77
C ILE A 177 -23.66 2.63 0.67
N ASP A 178 -24.48 2.19 1.63
CA ASP A 178 -24.10 2.09 3.05
C ASP A 178 -22.83 1.25 3.25
N THR A 179 -22.72 0.11 2.57
CA THR A 179 -21.54 -0.76 2.62
C THR A 179 -20.32 -0.10 1.99
N LEU A 180 -20.46 0.62 0.87
CA LEU A 180 -19.37 1.35 0.22
C LEU A 180 -18.85 2.51 1.08
N GLU A 181 -19.74 3.24 1.75
CA GLU A 181 -19.37 4.29 2.70
C GLU A 181 -18.62 3.69 3.91
N THR A 182 -19.14 2.59 4.45
CA THR A 182 -18.51 1.81 5.53
C THR A 182 -17.10 1.35 5.14
N LEU A 183 -16.94 0.80 3.93
CA LEU A 183 -15.65 0.39 3.37
C LEU A 183 -14.67 1.55 3.24
N THR A 184 -15.16 2.70 2.79
CA THR A 184 -14.35 3.92 2.64
C THR A 184 -13.88 4.41 4.01
N LEU A 185 -14.78 4.54 4.98
CA LEU A 185 -14.49 5.04 6.32
C LEU A 185 -13.47 4.16 7.04
N LEU A 186 -13.73 2.84 7.10
CA LEU A 186 -12.79 1.87 7.69
C LEU A 186 -11.47 1.87 6.93
N GLY A 187 -11.52 1.94 5.60
CA GLY A 187 -10.34 1.88 4.75
C GLY A 187 -9.40 3.07 4.93
N VAL A 188 -9.95 4.29 5.04
CA VAL A 188 -9.15 5.49 5.36
C VAL A 188 -8.45 5.32 6.70
N HIS A 189 -9.14 4.75 7.68
CA HIS A 189 -8.59 4.53 9.00
C HIS A 189 -7.48 3.45 9.00
N VAL A 190 -7.73 2.33 8.32
CA VAL A 190 -6.74 1.29 8.04
C VAL A 190 -5.48 1.89 7.39
N LEU A 191 -5.63 2.73 6.37
CA LEU A 191 -4.51 3.39 5.70
C LEU A 191 -3.71 4.26 6.67
N ALA A 192 -4.38 5.01 7.54
CA ALA A 192 -3.72 5.83 8.55
C ALA A 192 -2.90 4.99 9.54
N LEU A 193 -3.37 3.79 9.90
CA LEU A 193 -2.64 2.86 10.75
C LEU A 193 -1.47 2.17 10.03
N LEU A 194 -1.65 1.85 8.74
CA LEU A 194 -0.63 1.20 7.90
C LEU A 194 0.49 2.16 7.45
N SER A 195 0.17 3.43 7.26
CA SER A 195 1.06 4.49 6.76
C SER A 195 0.90 5.76 7.58
N PRO A 196 1.42 5.81 8.82
CA PRO A 196 1.15 6.92 9.74
C PRO A 196 1.87 8.22 9.36
N ALA A 197 2.74 8.19 8.34
CA ALA A 197 3.51 9.32 7.84
C ALA A 197 2.65 10.55 7.48
N ALA A 198 1.35 10.38 7.19
CA ALA A 198 0.44 11.49 6.92
C ALA A 198 -0.27 12.06 8.17
N ALA A 199 -0.34 11.30 9.28
CA ALA A 199 -1.17 11.63 10.44
C ALA A 199 -0.36 12.18 11.62
N VAL A 200 0.89 11.77 11.78
CA VAL A 200 1.79 12.25 12.85
C VAL A 200 3.21 12.25 12.27
N GLN A 201 3.85 13.43 12.18
CA GLN A 201 5.24 13.55 11.74
C GLN A 201 6.12 12.56 12.56
N GLY A 202 6.76 11.62 11.86
CA GLY A 202 7.77 10.73 12.46
C GLY A 202 7.30 9.38 13.01
N MET A 203 6.02 9.00 12.90
CA MET A 203 5.60 7.63 13.25
C MET A 203 5.51 6.74 12.01
N THR A 204 6.39 5.73 11.94
CA THR A 204 6.25 4.61 10.99
C THR A 204 5.29 3.56 11.56
N CYS A 205 4.66 2.78 10.69
CA CYS A 205 3.82 1.66 11.12
C CYS A 205 4.67 0.70 11.98
N THR A 206 4.31 0.57 13.26
CA THR A 206 5.12 -0.19 14.21
C THR A 206 5.23 -1.66 13.77
N PRO A 207 6.38 -2.32 14.00
CA PRO A 207 6.54 -3.74 13.68
C PRO A 207 5.43 -4.64 14.28
N ALA A 208 4.88 -4.25 15.43
CA ALA A 208 3.76 -4.96 16.08
C ALA A 208 2.47 -4.90 15.25
N VAL A 209 2.13 -3.74 14.69
CA VAL A 209 0.96 -3.57 13.80
C VAL A 209 1.14 -4.41 12.53
N ARG A 210 2.32 -4.37 11.90
CA ARG A 210 2.63 -5.20 10.73
C ARG A 210 2.49 -6.70 11.03
N LYS A 211 2.98 -7.15 12.19
CA LYS A 211 2.90 -8.55 12.63
C LYS A 211 1.46 -9.01 12.84
N GLU A 212 0.62 -8.19 13.48
CA GLU A 212 -0.81 -8.51 13.66
C GLU A 212 -1.55 -8.59 12.33
N ILE A 213 -1.28 -7.66 11.41
CA ILE A 213 -1.89 -7.71 10.07
C ILE A 213 -1.43 -8.95 9.30
N ALA A 214 -0.13 -9.25 9.31
CA ALA A 214 0.39 -10.48 8.71
C ALA A 214 -0.24 -11.74 9.34
N HIS A 215 -0.54 -11.72 10.65
CA HIS A 215 -1.24 -12.80 11.34
C HIS A 215 -2.71 -12.93 10.93
N LEU A 216 -3.44 -11.81 10.79
CA LEU A 216 -4.82 -11.85 10.31
C LEU A 216 -4.93 -12.43 8.92
N LEU A 217 -3.95 -12.07 8.08
CA LEU A 217 -3.91 -12.47 6.69
C LEU A 217 -3.28 -13.86 6.51
N ARG A 218 -3.42 -14.76 7.51
CA ARG A 218 -2.99 -16.17 7.53
C ARG A 218 -3.71 -17.02 6.46
N GLY A 219 -3.48 -16.66 5.21
CA GLY A 219 -3.50 -17.50 4.03
C GLY A 219 -2.15 -17.31 3.33
N GLY A 220 -1.82 -18.14 2.33
CA GLY A 220 -0.62 -17.88 1.54
C GLY A 220 -0.65 -16.44 1.02
N THR A 221 0.40 -15.66 1.25
CA THR A 221 0.44 -14.22 0.88
C THR A 221 -0.01 -13.99 -0.56
N ARG A 222 0.39 -14.90 -1.45
CA ARG A 222 -0.02 -14.88 -2.86
C ARG A 222 -1.53 -15.11 -3.10
N SER A 223 -2.17 -16.01 -2.35
CA SER A 223 -3.63 -16.23 -2.47
C SER A 223 -4.43 -15.05 -1.94
N LEU A 224 -3.89 -14.36 -0.92
CA LEU A 224 -4.49 -13.14 -0.39
C LEU A 224 -4.52 -12.02 -1.44
N TYR A 225 -3.40 -11.69 -2.09
CA TYR A 225 -3.41 -10.65 -3.14
C TYR A 225 -4.38 -11.00 -4.26
N LEU A 226 -4.45 -12.28 -4.62
CA LEU A 226 -5.41 -12.74 -5.62
C LEU A 226 -6.86 -12.50 -5.16
N ALA A 227 -7.19 -12.78 -3.90
CA ALA A 227 -8.50 -12.52 -3.33
C ALA A 227 -8.81 -11.01 -3.29
N MET A 228 -7.88 -10.19 -2.81
CA MET A 228 -8.04 -8.73 -2.76
C MET A 228 -8.22 -8.10 -4.14
N LEU A 229 -7.47 -8.56 -5.15
CA LEU A 229 -7.63 -8.08 -6.52
C LEU A 229 -8.96 -8.52 -7.13
N ARG A 230 -9.44 -9.73 -6.84
CA ARG A 230 -10.79 -10.16 -7.25
C ARG A 230 -11.86 -9.28 -6.61
N GLN A 231 -11.71 -8.96 -5.33
CA GLN A 231 -12.61 -8.03 -4.63
C GLN A 231 -12.59 -6.64 -5.25
N THR A 232 -11.41 -6.16 -5.65
CA THR A 232 -11.24 -4.88 -6.37
C THR A 232 -11.98 -4.90 -7.71
N SER A 233 -11.90 -6.01 -8.46
CA SER A 233 -12.67 -6.17 -9.71
C SER A 233 -14.18 -6.21 -9.47
N GLN A 234 -14.64 -6.86 -8.40
CA GLN A 234 -16.06 -6.88 -8.04
C GLN A 234 -16.58 -5.49 -7.66
N LEU A 235 -15.80 -4.72 -6.89
CA LEU A 235 -16.10 -3.33 -6.56
C LEU A 235 -16.23 -2.47 -7.82
N LEU A 236 -15.31 -2.63 -8.77
CA LEU A 236 -15.36 -1.93 -10.06
C LEU A 236 -16.63 -2.25 -10.85
N GLU A 237 -17.11 -3.49 -10.79
CA GLU A 237 -18.36 -3.91 -11.46
C GLU A 237 -19.62 -3.32 -10.81
N ARG A 238 -19.56 -2.99 -9.52
CA ARG A 238 -20.68 -2.37 -8.78
C ARG A 238 -20.71 -0.83 -8.86
N MET A 239 -19.60 -0.22 -9.23
CA MET A 239 -19.44 1.24 -9.30
C MET A 239 -20.46 1.96 -10.21
N PRO A 240 -20.88 1.45 -11.39
CA PRO A 240 -21.89 2.13 -12.21
C PRO A 240 -23.23 2.38 -11.52
N ALA A 241 -23.57 1.60 -10.48
CA ALA A 241 -24.80 1.80 -9.70
C ALA A 241 -24.68 2.94 -8.67
N CYS A 242 -23.46 3.27 -8.26
CA CYS A 242 -23.14 4.15 -7.13
C CYS A 242 -21.80 4.88 -7.41
N GLU A 243 -21.78 5.79 -8.39
CA GLU A 243 -20.54 6.34 -8.96
C GLU A 243 -19.60 6.95 -7.89
N ASP A 244 -20.10 7.89 -7.07
CA ASP A 244 -19.25 8.60 -6.10
C ASP A 244 -18.77 7.70 -4.96
N ALA A 245 -19.70 7.01 -4.30
CA ALA A 245 -19.39 6.10 -3.18
C ALA A 245 -18.50 4.94 -3.64
N GLY A 246 -18.80 4.38 -4.83
CA GLY A 246 -18.05 3.29 -5.44
C GLY A 246 -16.63 3.69 -5.81
N ALA A 247 -16.44 4.86 -6.43
CA ALA A 247 -15.11 5.36 -6.77
C ALA A 247 -14.26 5.62 -5.51
N SER A 248 -14.84 6.20 -4.46
CA SER A 248 -14.12 6.46 -3.21
C SER A 248 -13.71 5.17 -2.49
N ALA A 249 -14.62 4.20 -2.40
CA ALA A 249 -14.36 2.89 -1.81
C ALA A 249 -13.29 2.13 -2.58
N LEU A 250 -13.41 2.07 -3.91
CA LEU A 250 -12.46 1.39 -4.80
C LEU A 250 -11.05 2.00 -4.70
N ARG A 251 -10.95 3.34 -4.73
CA ARG A 251 -9.68 4.05 -4.56
C ARG A 251 -9.02 3.71 -3.22
N THR A 252 -9.80 3.72 -2.14
CA THR A 252 -9.33 3.40 -0.79
C THR A 252 -8.86 1.95 -0.73
N TYR A 253 -9.61 1.04 -1.34
CA TYR A 253 -9.29 -0.39 -1.40
C TYR A 253 -7.96 -0.63 -2.12
N ILE A 254 -7.77 -0.06 -3.31
CA ILE A 254 -6.53 -0.20 -4.08
C ILE A 254 -5.32 0.33 -3.29
N LYS A 255 -5.46 1.49 -2.63
CA LYS A 255 -4.40 2.08 -1.80
C LYS A 255 -4.00 1.18 -0.63
N ILE A 256 -4.95 0.49 -0.01
CA ILE A 256 -4.66 -0.46 1.08
C ILE A 256 -3.86 -1.62 0.54
N VAL A 257 -4.29 -2.21 -0.57
CA VAL A 257 -3.58 -3.34 -1.20
C VAL A 257 -2.16 -2.91 -1.61
N ALA A 258 -1.99 -1.71 -2.15
CA ALA A 258 -0.67 -1.16 -2.50
C ALA A 258 0.22 -0.99 -1.27
N THR A 259 -0.33 -0.48 -0.17
CA THR A 259 0.40 -0.31 1.09
C THR A 259 0.79 -1.66 1.70
N LEU A 260 -0.11 -2.65 1.66
CA LEU A 260 0.20 -4.01 2.11
C LEU A 260 1.32 -4.64 1.27
N ALA A 261 1.30 -4.47 -0.06
CA ALA A 261 2.37 -4.93 -0.97
C ALA A 261 3.72 -4.31 -0.62
N ARG A 262 3.74 -3.02 -0.32
CA ARG A 262 4.97 -2.28 -0.04
C ARG A 262 5.54 -2.56 1.34
N GLU A 263 4.70 -2.54 2.38
CA GLU A 263 5.16 -2.40 3.77
C GLU A 263 4.96 -3.64 4.65
N VAL A 264 4.03 -4.53 4.30
CA VAL A 264 3.56 -5.59 5.23
C VAL A 264 3.85 -6.99 4.70
N LEU A 265 3.52 -7.26 3.43
CA LEU A 265 3.63 -8.59 2.82
C LEU A 265 4.41 -8.54 1.50
N PRO A 266 5.70 -8.15 1.50
CA PRO A 266 6.52 -8.21 0.29
C PRO A 266 6.58 -9.67 -0.20
N ILE A 267 6.33 -9.88 -1.49
CA ILE A 267 6.34 -11.22 -2.09
C ILE A 267 7.45 -11.30 -3.12
N ALA A 268 8.38 -12.24 -2.89
CA ALA A 268 9.50 -12.46 -3.80
C ALA A 268 9.07 -12.73 -5.26
N SER A 269 7.91 -13.38 -5.49
CA SER A 269 7.30 -13.54 -6.81
C SER A 269 5.78 -13.69 -6.71
N HIS A 270 5.04 -12.87 -7.46
CA HIS A 270 3.57 -12.88 -7.52
C HIS A 270 3.04 -13.92 -8.54
N PHE A 271 1.83 -14.44 -8.30
CA PHE A 271 1.18 -15.35 -9.25
C PHE A 271 0.87 -14.64 -10.59
N PRO A 272 1.00 -15.32 -11.74
CA PRO A 272 0.65 -14.76 -13.04
C PRO A 272 -0.78 -14.20 -13.08
N ARG A 273 -1.74 -14.90 -12.47
CA ARG A 273 -3.14 -14.47 -12.40
C ARG A 273 -3.32 -13.17 -11.63
N THR A 274 -2.56 -12.96 -10.55
CA THR A 274 -2.56 -11.72 -9.76
C THR A 274 -2.09 -10.54 -10.62
N ILE A 275 -0.97 -10.72 -11.33
CA ILE A 275 -0.43 -9.69 -12.22
C ILE A 275 -1.40 -9.36 -13.37
N LYS A 276 -2.00 -10.39 -13.98
CA LYS A 276 -2.99 -10.19 -15.04
C LYS A 276 -4.17 -9.34 -14.56
N LEU A 277 -4.75 -9.68 -13.39
CA LEU A 277 -5.87 -8.91 -12.81
C LEU A 277 -5.48 -7.46 -12.53
N ALA A 278 -4.27 -7.20 -12.03
CA ALA A 278 -3.82 -5.84 -11.76
C ALA A 278 -3.65 -5.01 -13.05
N VAL A 279 -3.15 -5.62 -14.14
CA VAL A 279 -3.09 -4.97 -15.46
C VAL A 279 -4.49 -4.74 -16.03
N ASP A 280 -5.37 -5.73 -15.93
CA ASP A 280 -6.76 -5.62 -16.41
C ASP A 280 -7.54 -4.55 -15.62
N LEU A 281 -7.24 -4.34 -14.34
CA LEU A 281 -7.80 -3.23 -13.56
C LEU A 281 -7.40 -1.88 -14.16
N ILE A 282 -6.11 -1.62 -14.42
CA ILE A 282 -5.66 -0.33 -15.00
C ILE A 282 -6.42 0.01 -16.28
N ARG A 283 -6.70 -0.99 -17.12
CA ARG A 283 -7.45 -0.81 -18.38
C ARG A 283 -8.93 -0.48 -18.20
N ARG A 284 -9.55 -0.98 -17.13
CA ARG A 284 -11.00 -0.90 -16.92
C ARG A 284 -11.40 0.28 -16.02
N LEU A 285 -10.46 0.93 -15.33
CA LEU A 285 -10.78 2.01 -14.40
C LEU A 285 -11.22 3.27 -15.17
N PRO A 286 -12.36 3.88 -14.80
CA PRO A 286 -12.96 4.99 -15.56
C PRO A 286 -12.31 6.35 -15.28
N SER A 287 -11.55 6.47 -14.19
CA SER A 287 -11.05 7.76 -13.71
C SER A 287 -9.54 7.74 -13.50
N ASN A 288 -8.92 8.88 -13.81
CA ASN A 288 -7.49 9.11 -13.70
C ASN A 288 -6.98 8.84 -12.27
N ASP A 289 -7.73 9.25 -11.24
CA ASP A 289 -7.37 9.03 -9.83
C ASP A 289 -7.32 7.55 -9.45
N LEU A 290 -8.24 6.75 -9.98
CA LEU A 290 -8.25 5.31 -9.78
C LEU A 290 -7.10 4.64 -10.52
N VAL A 291 -6.81 5.08 -11.75
CA VAL A 291 -5.67 4.60 -12.53
C VAL A 291 -4.36 4.88 -11.79
N ALA A 292 -4.19 6.07 -11.20
CA ALA A 292 -3.02 6.39 -10.38
C ALA A 292 -2.86 5.42 -9.20
N ALA A 293 -3.94 5.14 -8.46
CA ALA A 293 -3.89 4.20 -7.34
C ALA A 293 -3.50 2.77 -7.82
N ALA A 294 -4.00 2.34 -8.98
CA ALA A 294 -3.65 1.04 -9.55
C ALA A 294 -2.19 1.00 -10.05
N CYS A 295 -1.67 2.11 -10.57
CA CYS A 295 -0.25 2.24 -10.92
C CYS A 295 0.63 2.18 -9.67
N ASP A 296 0.25 2.86 -8.58
CA ASP A 296 0.93 2.77 -7.27
C ASP A 296 1.00 1.32 -6.76
N LEU A 297 -0.10 0.56 -6.92
CA LEU A 297 -0.14 -0.87 -6.58
C LEU A 297 0.83 -1.68 -7.44
N MET A 298 0.85 -1.47 -8.77
CA MET A 298 1.78 -2.17 -9.66
C MET A 298 3.24 -1.85 -9.32
N LEU A 299 3.56 -0.58 -9.08
CA LEU A 299 4.87 -0.14 -8.62
C LEU A 299 5.25 -0.82 -7.29
N ALA A 300 4.32 -0.91 -6.33
CA ALA A 300 4.57 -1.62 -5.07
C ALA A 300 4.85 -3.12 -5.31
N MET A 301 4.10 -3.78 -6.20
CA MET A 301 4.33 -5.19 -6.53
C MET A 301 5.66 -5.41 -7.25
N TRP A 302 6.07 -4.51 -8.15
CA TRP A 302 7.33 -4.65 -8.88
C TRP A 302 8.55 -4.34 -8.03
N THR A 303 8.48 -3.34 -7.15
CA THR A 303 9.60 -2.93 -6.30
C THR A 303 9.86 -3.90 -5.15
N THR A 304 8.82 -4.58 -4.67
CA THR A 304 8.95 -5.60 -3.61
C THR A 304 9.16 -7.02 -4.13
N ALA A 305 9.00 -7.24 -5.44
CA ALA A 305 9.36 -8.51 -6.06
C ALA A 305 10.87 -8.73 -5.97
N GLY A 306 11.28 -9.95 -5.59
CA GLY A 306 12.69 -10.33 -5.54
C GLY A 306 13.31 -10.57 -6.92
N ASN A 307 12.51 -10.47 -7.99
CA ASN A 307 12.92 -10.63 -9.37
C ASN A 307 12.02 -9.85 -10.36
N ASP A 308 12.43 -9.81 -11.63
CA ASP A 308 11.71 -9.11 -12.70
C ASP A 308 10.51 -9.88 -13.30
N GLU A 309 10.21 -11.11 -12.84
CA GLU A 309 9.16 -11.92 -13.47
C GLU A 309 7.78 -11.26 -13.42
N ALA A 310 7.48 -10.58 -12.31
CA ALA A 310 6.23 -9.84 -12.14
C ALA A 310 6.10 -8.76 -13.23
N LEU A 311 7.17 -7.98 -13.43
CA LEU A 311 7.25 -6.93 -14.44
C LEU A 311 7.18 -7.49 -15.86
N VAL A 312 7.96 -8.53 -16.18
CA VAL A 312 7.92 -9.19 -17.51
C VAL A 312 6.52 -9.66 -17.84
N ARG A 313 5.81 -10.28 -16.89
CA ARG A 313 4.41 -10.69 -17.08
C ARG A 313 3.49 -9.49 -17.27
N SER A 314 3.70 -8.40 -16.54
CA SER A 314 2.90 -7.17 -16.72
C SER A 314 3.05 -6.61 -18.13
N VAL A 315 4.28 -6.55 -18.66
CA VAL A 315 4.54 -6.12 -20.04
C VAL A 315 3.86 -7.05 -21.04
N ARG A 316 3.99 -8.37 -20.86
CA ARG A 316 3.30 -9.38 -21.69
C ARG A 316 1.79 -9.24 -21.68
N TYR A 317 1.23 -8.91 -20.53
CA TYR A 317 -0.20 -8.67 -20.40
C TYR A 317 -0.62 -7.30 -20.91
N GLY A 318 0.29 -6.49 -21.46
CA GLY A 318 0.04 -5.20 -22.12
C GLY A 318 -0.16 -4.02 -21.16
N VAL A 319 0.57 -4.00 -20.04
CA VAL A 319 0.55 -2.86 -19.10
C VAL A 319 1.02 -1.55 -19.77
N VAL A 320 1.93 -1.63 -20.72
CA VAL A 320 2.48 -0.43 -21.40
C VAL A 320 1.40 0.31 -22.17
N ASP A 321 0.58 -0.40 -22.94
CA ASP A 321 -0.58 0.19 -23.62
C ASP A 321 -1.59 0.77 -22.63
N ALA A 322 -1.82 0.07 -21.52
CA ALA A 322 -2.72 0.54 -20.46
C ALA A 322 -2.22 1.83 -19.79
N LEU A 323 -0.90 2.08 -19.76
CA LEU A 323 -0.30 3.28 -19.19
C LEU A 323 -0.20 4.44 -20.19
N ARG A 324 -0.33 4.18 -21.50
CA ARG A 324 -0.20 5.18 -22.57
C ARG A 324 -1.43 6.05 -22.79
N PHE A 325 -2.49 5.88 -21.99
CA PHE A 325 -3.75 6.57 -22.21
C PHE A 325 -3.61 8.12 -22.15
N PRO A 326 -4.00 8.84 -23.22
CA PRO A 326 -3.54 10.21 -23.50
C PRO A 326 -4.24 11.36 -22.74
N HIS A 327 -5.10 11.09 -21.75
CA HIS A 327 -5.97 12.11 -21.14
C HIS A 327 -5.73 12.37 -19.64
N CYS A 328 -4.52 12.09 -19.15
CA CYS A 328 -4.17 12.30 -17.73
C CYS A 328 -3.40 13.62 -17.53
N HIS A 329 -3.91 14.51 -16.67
CA HIS A 329 -3.23 15.73 -16.22
C HIS A 329 -2.97 15.68 -14.70
N GLY A 330 -1.95 16.40 -14.23
CA GLY A 330 -1.65 16.54 -12.80
C GLY A 330 -0.98 15.32 -12.16
N ARG A 331 -1.29 15.04 -10.89
CA ARG A 331 -0.63 14.00 -10.06
C ARG A 331 -0.72 12.59 -10.67
N VAL A 332 -1.80 12.30 -11.39
CA VAL A 332 -2.03 11.00 -12.04
C VAL A 332 -0.98 10.74 -13.13
N HIS A 333 -0.70 11.77 -13.94
CA HIS A 333 0.31 11.70 -14.98
C HIS A 333 1.69 11.36 -14.38
N ASN A 334 2.02 11.91 -13.20
CA ASN A 334 3.30 11.65 -12.55
C ASN A 334 3.50 10.18 -12.17
N ILE A 335 2.48 9.51 -11.62
CA ILE A 335 2.59 8.10 -11.20
C ILE A 335 2.63 7.16 -12.42
N GLN A 336 1.85 7.45 -13.47
CA GLN A 336 1.94 6.68 -14.72
C GLN A 336 3.32 6.84 -15.37
N VAL A 337 3.86 8.06 -15.38
CA VAL A 337 5.22 8.35 -15.83
C VAL A 337 6.25 7.61 -14.99
N GLU A 338 6.09 7.57 -13.67
CA GLU A 338 6.95 6.80 -12.76
C GLU A 338 6.91 5.30 -13.09
N ALA A 339 5.73 4.74 -13.32
CA ALA A 339 5.58 3.35 -13.76
C ALA A 339 6.28 3.08 -15.10
N LEU A 340 6.14 3.97 -16.08
CA LEU A 340 6.84 3.86 -17.37
C LEU A 340 8.35 4.02 -17.23
N GLN A 341 8.83 4.94 -16.40
CA GLN A 341 10.24 5.12 -16.09
C GLN A 341 10.81 3.87 -15.42
N TYR A 342 10.07 3.25 -14.49
CA TYR A 342 10.44 1.99 -13.88
C TYR A 342 10.59 0.88 -14.92
N ILE A 343 9.63 0.73 -15.85
CA ILE A 343 9.71 -0.25 -16.94
C ILE A 343 10.98 -0.02 -17.77
N VAL A 344 11.24 1.22 -18.19
CA VAL A 344 12.41 1.56 -19.01
C VAL A 344 13.72 1.34 -18.25
N ALA A 345 13.80 1.74 -16.98
CA ALA A 345 14.95 1.50 -16.10
C ALA A 345 15.31 0.00 -16.04
N ARG A 346 14.30 -0.87 -15.92
CA ARG A 346 14.47 -2.32 -15.85
C ARG A 346 14.76 -2.99 -17.21
N THR A 347 14.82 -2.25 -18.32
CA THR A 347 15.31 -2.81 -19.61
C THR A 347 16.81 -3.13 -19.62
N THR A 348 17.52 -2.76 -18.55
CA THR A 348 18.85 -3.33 -18.23
C THR A 348 18.83 -4.85 -18.15
N TYR A 349 17.70 -5.43 -17.71
CA TYR A 349 17.49 -6.86 -17.72
C TYR A 349 16.95 -7.30 -19.07
N ARG A 350 17.67 -8.25 -19.69
CA ARG A 350 17.35 -8.78 -21.03
C ARG A 350 15.91 -9.29 -21.13
N SER A 351 15.42 -9.93 -20.08
CA SER A 351 14.07 -10.52 -20.03
C SER A 351 12.96 -9.47 -20.17
N VAL A 352 13.10 -8.31 -19.52
CA VAL A 352 12.18 -7.17 -19.62
C VAL A 352 12.26 -6.53 -21.00
N LEU A 353 13.47 -6.24 -21.49
CA LEU A 353 13.67 -5.65 -22.81
C LEU A 353 13.10 -6.52 -23.93
N ARG A 354 13.36 -7.83 -23.88
CA ARG A 354 12.84 -8.78 -24.87
C ARG A 354 11.31 -8.73 -24.95
N GLU A 355 10.65 -8.74 -23.80
CA GLU A 355 9.19 -8.67 -23.78
C GLU A 355 8.70 -7.32 -24.29
N LEU A 356 9.35 -6.21 -23.92
CA LEU A 356 9.00 -4.88 -24.41
C LEU A 356 9.09 -4.77 -25.95
N VAL A 357 10.16 -5.31 -26.55
CA VAL A 357 10.34 -5.36 -28.01
C VAL A 357 9.31 -6.28 -28.66
N ALA A 358 9.03 -7.44 -28.05
CA ALA A 358 8.03 -8.39 -28.57
C ALA A 358 6.61 -7.79 -28.60
N GLN A 359 6.27 -6.89 -27.67
CA GLN A 359 5.00 -6.15 -27.66
C GLN A 359 5.02 -4.89 -28.56
N GLY A 360 6.08 -4.65 -29.33
CA GLY A 360 6.16 -3.51 -30.25
C GLY A 360 6.45 -2.17 -29.57
N HIS A 361 7.00 -2.17 -28.36
CA HIS A 361 7.23 -0.96 -27.56
C HIS A 361 8.71 -0.53 -27.51
N ALA A 362 9.37 -0.50 -28.68
CA ALA A 362 10.79 -0.09 -28.78
C ALA A 362 11.04 1.42 -28.55
N SER A 363 10.00 2.21 -28.33
CA SER A 363 10.05 3.66 -28.10
C SER A 363 9.00 4.04 -27.07
N LEU A 364 9.42 4.64 -25.96
CA LEU A 364 8.56 5.07 -24.84
C LEU A 364 8.77 6.52 -24.40
N GLY A 365 9.78 7.22 -24.94
CA GLY A 365 10.17 8.56 -24.49
C GLY A 365 9.03 9.57 -24.50
N GLY A 366 8.24 9.61 -25.59
CA GLY A 366 7.10 10.54 -25.71
C GLY A 366 5.93 10.25 -24.76
N ALA A 367 5.86 9.03 -24.21
CA ALA A 367 4.86 8.70 -23.17
C ALA A 367 5.35 9.09 -21.76
N ILE A 368 6.67 9.15 -21.56
CA ILE A 368 7.31 9.47 -20.27
C ILE A 368 7.46 10.98 -20.07
N THR A 369 7.76 11.71 -21.13
CA THR A 369 8.05 13.14 -21.03
C THR A 369 7.60 13.90 -22.26
N ARG A 370 7.15 15.14 -22.02
CA ARG A 370 6.82 16.11 -23.08
C ARG A 370 8.06 16.82 -23.63
N ASP A 371 9.19 16.73 -22.92
CA ASP A 371 10.47 17.24 -23.39
C ASP A 371 10.98 16.35 -24.53
N VAL A 372 10.97 16.89 -25.75
CA VAL A 372 11.39 16.20 -26.97
C VAL A 372 12.84 15.71 -26.86
N SER A 373 13.72 16.48 -26.24
CA SER A 373 15.13 16.11 -26.08
C SER A 373 15.25 14.89 -25.18
N ARG A 374 14.63 14.94 -24.00
CA ARG A 374 14.64 13.83 -23.04
C ARG A 374 13.91 12.58 -23.58
N ALA A 375 12.83 12.76 -24.35
CA ALA A 375 12.14 11.66 -25.01
C ALA A 375 13.05 10.97 -26.03
N CYS A 376 13.80 11.74 -26.82
CA CYS A 376 14.79 11.20 -27.77
C CYS A 376 15.91 10.44 -27.05
N GLU A 377 16.41 10.95 -25.92
CA GLU A 377 17.43 10.26 -25.11
C GLU A 377 16.94 8.89 -24.61
N ILE A 378 15.73 8.84 -24.05
CA ILE A 378 15.12 7.58 -23.58
C ILE A 378 14.99 6.58 -24.73
N ASN A 379 14.51 7.04 -25.89
CA ASN A 379 14.36 6.19 -27.08
C ASN A 379 15.70 5.72 -27.63
N ALA A 380 16.75 6.55 -27.57
CA ALA A 380 18.09 6.17 -27.98
C ALA A 380 18.66 5.06 -27.08
N VAL A 381 18.45 5.15 -25.76
CA VAL A 381 18.86 4.10 -24.81
C VAL A 381 18.13 2.78 -25.09
N LEU A 382 16.81 2.81 -25.29
CA LEU A 382 16.03 1.61 -25.62
C LEU A 382 16.48 0.96 -26.92
N ARG A 383 16.70 1.77 -27.97
CA ARG A 383 17.18 1.29 -29.26
C ARG A 383 18.56 0.64 -29.16
N SER A 384 19.50 1.33 -28.52
CA SER A 384 20.87 0.84 -28.29
C SER A 384 20.89 -0.49 -27.53
N ARG A 385 20.05 -0.63 -26.50
CA ARG A 385 19.88 -1.91 -25.77
C ARG A 385 19.30 -3.00 -26.65
N SER A 386 18.30 -2.67 -27.48
CA SER A 386 17.67 -3.64 -28.39
C SER A 386 18.65 -4.15 -29.45
N GLU A 387 19.44 -3.26 -30.04
CA GLU A 387 20.51 -3.59 -30.99
C GLU A 387 21.52 -4.54 -30.33
N LEU A 388 22.01 -4.19 -29.15
CA LEU A 388 22.94 -5.01 -28.38
C LEU A 388 22.36 -6.40 -28.04
N MET A 389 21.07 -6.46 -27.69
CA MET A 389 20.39 -7.73 -27.43
C MET A 389 20.34 -8.60 -28.68
N HIS A 390 20.04 -8.04 -29.86
CA HIS A 390 20.03 -8.80 -31.11
C HIS A 390 21.42 -9.29 -31.51
N GLU A 391 22.44 -8.44 -31.43
CA GLU A 391 23.84 -8.77 -31.77
C GLU A 391 24.44 -9.85 -30.84
N SER A 392 24.12 -9.79 -29.55
CA SER A 392 24.58 -10.77 -28.56
C SER A 392 23.85 -12.12 -28.65
N CYS A 393 22.63 -12.18 -29.18
CA CYS A 393 21.88 -13.43 -29.36
C CYS A 393 22.41 -14.29 -30.51
N VAL A 394 22.96 -13.67 -31.56
CA VAL A 394 23.52 -14.37 -32.71
C VAL A 394 24.87 -15.01 -32.35
N SER A 395 25.63 -14.41 -31.43
CA SER A 395 26.97 -14.86 -31.02
C SER A 395 26.97 -15.78 -29.79
N MET A 396 26.01 -15.66 -28.86
CA MET A 396 25.96 -16.47 -27.63
C MET A 396 24.85 -17.54 -27.69
N CYS A 397 25.22 -18.72 -28.21
CA CYS A 397 24.59 -20.02 -27.91
C CYS A 397 23.15 -20.29 -28.38
N ALA A 398 22.72 -19.66 -29.47
CA ALA A 398 21.46 -19.98 -30.14
C ALA A 398 21.61 -20.94 -31.34
N ARG A 399 22.73 -21.67 -31.48
CA ARG A 399 22.98 -22.54 -32.65
C ARG A 399 22.98 -24.05 -32.43
N GLU A 400 22.78 -24.57 -31.21
CA GLU A 400 22.65 -26.03 -31.04
C GLU A 400 21.39 -26.42 -30.27
N GLU A 401 20.47 -27.04 -31.02
CA GLU A 401 19.36 -27.82 -30.52
C GLU A 401 19.84 -28.89 -29.51
N LYS A 402 19.09 -29.06 -28.43
CA LYS A 402 18.92 -30.31 -27.68
C LYS A 402 20.13 -30.96 -26.97
N LYS A 403 21.25 -30.29 -26.68
CA LYS A 403 22.29 -30.87 -25.79
C LYS A 403 22.43 -30.14 -24.46
N GLN A 404 22.04 -30.84 -23.39
CA GLN A 404 22.36 -30.64 -21.97
C GLN A 404 22.87 -29.23 -21.58
N TRP A 405 21.92 -28.30 -21.50
CA TRP A 405 22.13 -26.90 -21.10
C TRP A 405 22.87 -26.73 -19.76
N SER A 406 22.77 -27.72 -18.86
CA SER A 406 23.45 -27.72 -17.55
C SER A 406 24.97 -27.80 -17.64
N ALA A 407 25.53 -28.52 -18.61
CA ALA A 407 26.97 -28.64 -18.82
C ALA A 407 27.54 -27.40 -19.52
N HIS A 408 26.81 -26.87 -20.52
CA HIS A 408 27.18 -25.66 -21.25
C HIS A 408 27.22 -24.41 -20.34
N ARG A 409 26.30 -24.32 -19.37
CA ARG A 409 26.20 -23.23 -18.39
C ARG A 409 27.51 -22.95 -17.64
N ARG A 410 28.29 -23.97 -17.29
CA ARG A 410 29.55 -23.77 -16.53
C ARG A 410 30.69 -23.27 -17.41
N THR A 411 30.77 -23.78 -18.64
CA THR A 411 31.92 -23.55 -19.54
C THR A 411 31.89 -22.18 -20.21
N CYS A 412 30.70 -21.67 -20.56
CA CYS A 412 30.56 -20.36 -21.20
C CYS A 412 30.83 -19.19 -20.23
N LEU A 413 30.39 -19.33 -18.97
CA LEU A 413 30.59 -18.33 -17.90
C LEU A 413 32.06 -18.12 -17.53
N TRP A 414 32.83 -19.20 -17.43
CA TRP A 414 34.24 -19.13 -17.03
C TRP A 414 35.16 -18.62 -18.14
N LYS A 415 34.87 -18.97 -19.40
CA LYS A 415 35.71 -18.55 -20.55
C LYS A 415 35.54 -17.08 -20.93
N LEU A 416 34.39 -16.47 -20.66
CA LEU A 416 34.10 -15.12 -21.17
C LEU A 416 34.57 -13.97 -20.27
N TYR A 417 34.66 -14.13 -18.94
CA TYR A 417 34.89 -12.95 -18.09
C TYR A 417 35.81 -13.11 -16.88
N GLY A 418 36.33 -14.30 -16.54
CA GLY A 418 37.31 -14.44 -15.44
C GLY A 418 36.89 -13.78 -14.11
N LEU A 419 35.58 -13.65 -13.86
CA LEU A 419 35.06 -12.88 -12.72
C LEU A 419 35.22 -13.69 -11.42
N PRO A 420 35.86 -13.13 -10.39
CA PRO A 420 36.03 -13.81 -9.11
C PRO A 420 34.71 -13.92 -8.34
N GLY A 421 34.31 -15.16 -8.05
CA GLY A 421 33.84 -15.65 -6.75
C GLY A 421 32.53 -15.15 -6.10
N GLN A 422 31.96 -14.00 -6.44
CA GLN A 422 30.77 -13.47 -5.73
C GLN A 422 29.67 -12.98 -6.68
N LEU A 423 29.16 -13.87 -7.53
CA LEU A 423 27.84 -13.67 -8.13
C LEU A 423 26.79 -14.22 -7.16
N THR A 424 26.12 -13.33 -6.43
CA THR A 424 24.92 -13.68 -5.67
C THR A 424 23.88 -14.29 -6.61
N TYR A 425 23.32 -15.43 -6.21
CA TYR A 425 22.54 -16.41 -6.99
C TYR A 425 21.23 -15.93 -7.69
N THR A 426 21.03 -14.65 -7.94
CA THR A 426 19.74 -14.11 -8.42
C THR A 426 19.63 -13.95 -9.94
N LEU A 427 20.73 -13.80 -10.68
CA LEU A 427 20.69 -13.54 -12.13
C LEU A 427 21.14 -14.73 -12.98
N SER A 428 20.52 -14.93 -14.14
CA SER A 428 21.00 -15.90 -15.11
C SER A 428 22.32 -15.44 -15.76
N ALA A 429 23.14 -16.38 -16.23
CA ALA A 429 24.41 -16.09 -16.90
C ALA A 429 24.26 -15.12 -18.09
N LEU A 430 23.17 -15.30 -18.84
CA LEU A 430 22.85 -14.48 -20.01
C LEU A 430 22.43 -13.06 -19.62
N GLU A 431 21.74 -12.90 -18.49
CA GLU A 431 21.41 -11.57 -17.96
C GLU A 431 22.67 -10.87 -17.45
N ALA A 432 23.54 -11.57 -16.73
CA ALA A 432 24.83 -11.01 -16.30
C ALA A 432 25.70 -10.57 -17.50
N GLY A 433 25.84 -11.41 -18.52
CA GLY A 433 26.57 -11.06 -19.74
C GLY A 433 25.96 -9.85 -20.48
N PHE A 434 24.64 -9.78 -20.57
CA PHE A 434 23.95 -8.64 -21.19
C PHE A 434 24.17 -7.34 -20.41
N VAL A 435 24.17 -7.39 -19.08
CA VAL A 435 24.50 -6.23 -18.23
C VAL A 435 25.94 -5.79 -18.44
N VAL A 436 26.90 -6.72 -18.49
CA VAL A 436 28.32 -6.42 -18.75
C VAL A 436 28.52 -5.76 -20.11
N LEU A 437 27.85 -6.25 -21.16
CA LEU A 437 27.92 -5.63 -22.48
C LEU A 437 27.38 -4.19 -22.49
N GLN A 438 26.30 -3.93 -21.76
CA GLN A 438 25.78 -2.56 -21.59
C GLN A 438 26.76 -1.66 -20.84
N VAL A 439 27.44 -2.18 -19.82
CA VAL A 439 28.51 -1.46 -19.11
C VAL A 439 29.61 -1.05 -20.10
N PHE A 440 30.11 -2.00 -20.90
CA PHE A 440 31.13 -1.67 -21.91
C PHE A 440 30.63 -0.64 -22.92
N GLN A 441 29.43 -0.80 -23.46
CA GLN A 441 28.84 0.18 -24.38
C GLN A 441 28.72 1.58 -23.74
N HIS A 442 28.33 1.65 -22.46
CA HIS A 442 28.30 2.91 -21.72
C HIS A 442 29.71 3.54 -21.57
N LEU A 443 30.70 2.74 -21.17
CA LEU A 443 32.09 3.19 -21.05
C LEU A 443 32.67 3.69 -22.38
N TYR A 444 32.43 2.96 -23.48
CA TYR A 444 32.92 3.35 -24.81
C TYR A 444 32.23 4.62 -25.34
N SER A 445 30.95 4.80 -25.07
CA SER A 445 30.21 6.00 -25.49
C SER A 445 30.59 7.26 -24.68
N LYS A 446 31.03 7.10 -23.43
CA LYS A 446 31.41 8.19 -22.53
C LYS A 446 32.94 8.31 -22.41
N LYS A 447 33.56 8.93 -23.42
CA LYS A 447 35.02 9.23 -23.45
C LYS A 447 35.54 9.93 -22.17
N MET A 448 34.69 10.64 -21.45
CA MET A 448 35.04 11.33 -20.19
C MET A 448 35.34 10.38 -19.02
N ILE A 449 34.78 9.17 -18.98
CA ILE A 449 35.02 8.23 -17.86
C ILE A 449 36.49 7.83 -17.80
N VAL A 450 37.10 7.58 -18.97
CA VAL A 450 38.53 7.27 -19.08
C VAL A 450 39.39 8.45 -18.62
N ALA A 451 38.97 9.69 -18.94
CA ALA A 451 39.65 10.89 -18.48
C ALA A 451 39.52 11.10 -16.96
N ASP A 452 38.37 10.79 -16.38
CA ASP A 452 38.11 10.92 -14.94
C ASP A 452 38.88 9.87 -14.14
N LEU A 453 38.90 8.62 -14.60
CA LEU A 453 39.74 7.56 -14.04
C LEU A 453 41.22 7.93 -14.12
N ALA A 454 41.69 8.42 -15.27
CA ALA A 454 43.07 8.87 -15.43
C ALA A 454 43.40 10.06 -14.51
N ARG A 455 42.46 10.98 -14.31
CA ARG A 455 42.62 12.14 -13.43
C ARG A 455 42.76 11.72 -11.97
N MET A 456 41.88 10.83 -11.49
CA MET A 456 41.98 10.34 -10.11
C MET A 456 43.22 9.48 -9.91
N GLN A 457 43.59 8.64 -10.87
CA GLN A 457 44.82 7.86 -10.79
C GLN A 457 46.05 8.78 -10.68
N LYS A 458 46.11 9.86 -11.47
CA LYS A 458 47.17 10.88 -11.33
C LYS A 458 47.17 11.52 -9.94
N GLN A 459 46.00 11.84 -9.39
CA GLN A 459 45.89 12.37 -8.03
C GLN A 459 46.33 11.36 -6.96
N THR A 460 46.05 10.06 -7.14
CA THR A 460 46.50 9.00 -6.22
C THR A 460 48.01 8.84 -6.23
N VAL A 461 48.63 8.91 -7.42
CA VAL A 461 50.09 8.90 -7.56
C VAL A 461 50.72 10.12 -6.89
N LEU A 462 50.11 11.31 -7.03
CA LEU A 462 50.62 12.56 -6.43
C LEU A 462 50.44 12.64 -4.91
N SER A 463 49.44 11.97 -4.35
CA SER A 463 49.15 12.01 -2.90
C SER A 463 49.87 10.94 -2.08
N GLY A 464 50.66 10.06 -2.73
CA GLY A 464 51.43 9.02 -2.05
C GLY A 464 50.58 7.91 -1.42
N SER A 465 49.25 7.94 -1.54
CA SER A 465 48.35 6.90 -1.02
C SER A 465 48.26 5.72 -2.01
N GLY A 466 49.37 5.01 -2.19
CA GLY A 466 49.50 3.91 -3.16
C GLY A 466 48.63 2.66 -2.91
N ARG A 467 47.59 2.73 -2.07
CA ARG A 467 46.72 1.59 -1.72
C ARG A 467 45.21 1.88 -1.76
N ASP A 468 44.77 3.09 -2.08
CA ASP A 468 43.33 3.37 -2.15
C ASP A 468 42.77 2.85 -3.49
N ALA A 469 41.84 1.90 -3.44
CA ALA A 469 41.18 1.40 -4.64
C ALA A 469 40.19 2.46 -5.15
N ILE A 470 40.31 2.80 -6.43
CA ILE A 470 39.33 3.62 -7.15
C ILE A 470 38.11 2.75 -7.42
N ILE A 471 36.93 3.20 -6.98
CA ILE A 471 35.65 2.53 -7.26
C ILE A 471 34.95 3.31 -8.37
N LEU A 472 34.55 2.62 -9.43
CA LEU A 472 33.64 3.12 -10.45
C LEU A 472 32.29 2.41 -10.28
N GLU A 473 31.25 3.17 -9.98
CA GLU A 473 29.88 2.66 -9.92
C GLU A 473 29.13 3.10 -11.17
N ILE A 474 28.44 2.18 -11.84
CA ILE A 474 27.68 2.46 -13.06
C ILE A 474 26.22 2.12 -12.80
N PHE A 475 25.36 3.11 -12.92
CA PHE A 475 23.93 3.02 -12.67
C PHE A 475 23.19 2.91 -14.00
N LEU A 476 23.06 1.68 -14.49
CA LEU A 476 22.38 1.40 -15.76
C LEU A 476 20.85 1.51 -15.65
N ASP A 477 20.30 1.39 -14.45
CA ASP A 477 18.87 1.53 -14.16
C ASP A 477 18.41 3.00 -14.08
N GLN A 478 19.32 3.96 -14.18
CA GLN A 478 18.99 5.38 -14.30
C GLN A 478 18.74 5.80 -15.77
N LEU A 479 17.96 6.87 -15.95
CA LEU A 479 17.61 7.42 -17.25
C LEU A 479 17.92 8.92 -17.33
N PRO A 480 18.99 9.30 -18.08
CA PRO A 480 19.95 8.44 -18.77
C PRO A 480 20.86 7.64 -17.81
N PRO A 481 21.51 6.55 -18.27
CA PRO A 481 22.50 5.82 -17.46
C PRO A 481 23.59 6.76 -16.96
N SER A 482 24.01 6.59 -15.71
CA SER A 482 25.00 7.45 -15.05
C SER A 482 26.14 6.64 -14.43
N HIS A 483 27.17 7.33 -13.95
CA HIS A 483 28.26 6.72 -13.20
C HIS A 483 28.74 7.67 -12.10
N SER A 484 29.27 7.12 -11.02
CA SER A 484 30.00 7.84 -9.98
C SER A 484 31.41 7.27 -9.90
N VAL A 485 32.36 8.10 -9.48
CA VAL A 485 33.72 7.61 -9.21
C VAL A 485 34.19 8.11 -7.87
N GLY A 486 34.62 7.16 -7.03
CA GLY A 486 34.99 7.40 -5.64
C GLY A 486 36.26 6.66 -5.24
N ARG A 487 36.65 6.84 -3.98
CA ARG A 487 37.75 6.10 -3.34
C ARG A 487 37.17 5.26 -2.21
N THR A 488 37.71 4.05 -2.02
CA THR A 488 37.50 3.31 -0.78
C THR A 488 38.15 4.08 0.36
N ALA A 489 37.36 4.65 1.26
CA ALA A 489 37.90 5.05 2.56
C ALA A 489 38.34 3.76 3.27
N ARG A 490 39.57 3.69 3.77
CA ARG A 490 39.95 2.67 4.75
C ARG A 490 38.90 2.72 5.85
N SER A 491 38.07 1.69 5.98
CA SER A 491 37.40 1.44 7.24
C SER A 491 38.53 1.32 8.26
N SER A 492 38.64 2.27 9.17
CA SER A 492 39.33 2.06 10.43
C SER A 492 38.56 0.96 11.15
N VAL A 493 38.84 -0.29 10.79
CA VAL A 493 38.64 -1.40 11.71
C VAL A 493 39.62 -1.09 12.83
N SER A 494 39.09 -0.49 13.88
CA SER A 494 39.70 -0.54 15.19
C SER A 494 39.88 -2.02 15.52
N GLU A 495 41.10 -2.52 15.33
CA GLU A 495 41.64 -3.58 16.16
C GLU A 495 41.65 -3.03 17.59
N GLU A 496 40.50 -3.06 18.27
CA GLU A 496 40.49 -3.03 19.72
C GLU A 496 40.87 -4.43 20.20
N SER A 497 42.03 -4.43 20.84
CA SER A 497 42.67 -5.51 21.58
C SER A 497 41.93 -5.77 22.89
#